data_AF-A0A444J0K7-F1
#
_entry.id   AF-A0A444J0K7-F1
#
_cell.length_a   1.000
_cell.length_b   1.000
_cell.length_c   1.000
_cell.angle_alpha   90.00
_cell.angle_beta   90.00
_cell.angle_gamma   90.00
#
_symmetry.space_group_name_H-M   'P 1'
#
loop_
_entity.id
_entity.type
_entity.pdbx_description
1 polymer ?
#
loop_
_entity_poly.entity_id
_entity_poly.type
_entity_poly.pdbx_seq_one_letter_code
_entity_poly.pdbx_strand_id
1 'polypeptide(L)'
;MSKSSWTQQGKTLSHKNACKEFGLTEAEIIDAIKAGEIQYKINYAHGNPYYKLLREEIEALAIKLHGKSHFEKQELEHKIKKITREINTHKRKAKSLEKEKLALTKELDLLANTER
;
A
#
# COMPACT_ATOMS: atom_id res chain seq x y z
N MET A 1 -11.87 -14.69 22.90
CA MET A 1 -11.73 -13.22 22.88
C MET A 1 -11.65 -12.77 21.42
N SER A 2 -12.77 -12.33 20.83
CA SER A 2 -12.84 -11.87 19.44
C SER A 2 -11.94 -10.66 19.26
N LYS A 3 -10.86 -10.78 18.47
CA LYS A 3 -10.07 -9.62 18.04
C LYS A 3 -11.04 -8.69 17.31
N SER A 4 -11.31 -7.54 17.92
CA SER A 4 -12.08 -6.48 17.26
C SER A 4 -11.43 -6.18 15.91
N SER A 5 -12.21 -6.13 14.81
CA SER A 5 -11.69 -5.93 13.44
C SER A 5 -10.71 -4.75 13.32
N TRP A 6 -10.78 -3.80 14.25
CA TRP A 6 -9.87 -2.67 14.44
C TRP A 6 -8.39 -3.00 14.73
N THR A 7 -8.09 -4.17 15.31
CA THR A 7 -6.73 -4.57 15.71
C THR A 7 -6.12 -5.63 14.80
N GLN A 8 -6.90 -6.16 13.84
CA GLN A 8 -6.41 -7.14 12.89
C GLN A 8 -5.67 -6.44 11.73
N GLN A 9 -4.48 -6.94 11.42
CA GLN A 9 -3.68 -6.44 10.30
C GLN A 9 -4.46 -6.56 8.98
N GLY A 10 -4.45 -5.48 8.19
CA GLY A 10 -5.12 -5.44 6.89
C GLY A 10 -6.63 -5.24 6.92
N LYS A 11 -7.28 -5.28 8.10
CA LYS A 11 -8.72 -5.01 8.26
C LYS A 11 -9.05 -3.53 8.44
N THR A 12 -8.03 -2.68 8.60
CA THR A 12 -8.20 -1.23 8.73
C THR A 12 -7.26 -0.49 7.80
N LEU A 13 -7.66 0.70 7.40
CA LEU A 13 -6.88 1.59 6.56
C LEU A 13 -7.18 3.06 6.88
N SER A 14 -6.33 3.97 6.41
CA SER A 14 -6.60 5.40 6.50
C SER A 14 -7.56 5.85 5.40
N HIS A 15 -8.31 6.93 5.62
CA HIS A 15 -9.14 7.55 4.56
C HIS A 15 -8.35 7.81 3.27
N LYS A 16 -7.09 8.29 3.37
CA LYS A 16 -6.24 8.52 2.20
C LYS A 16 -5.89 7.24 1.44
N ASN A 17 -5.70 6.13 2.15
CA ASN A 17 -5.48 4.84 1.51
C ASN A 17 -6.78 4.31 0.91
N ALA A 18 -7.92 4.53 1.57
CA ALA A 18 -9.23 4.14 1.03
C ALA A 18 -9.50 4.81 -0.32
N CYS A 19 -9.19 6.11 -0.43
CA CYS A 19 -9.29 6.81 -1.71
C CYS A 19 -8.42 6.20 -2.81
N LYS A 20 -7.18 5.80 -2.46
CA LYS A 20 -6.22 5.23 -3.43
C LYS A 20 -6.52 3.79 -3.80
N GLU A 21 -6.99 3.00 -2.85
CA GLU A 21 -7.25 1.56 -3.01
C GLU A 21 -8.60 1.32 -3.66
N PHE A 22 -9.63 2.10 -3.29
CA PHE A 22 -11.02 1.84 -3.68
C PHE A 22 -11.62 2.93 -4.58
N GLY A 23 -10.84 3.93 -4.96
CA GLY A 23 -11.28 4.97 -5.89
C GLY A 23 -12.31 5.95 -5.32
N LEU A 24 -12.52 5.93 -4.00
CA LEU A 24 -13.39 6.88 -3.32
C LEU A 24 -12.74 8.26 -3.25
N THR A 25 -13.57 9.30 -3.27
CA THR A 25 -13.14 10.66 -2.95
C THR A 25 -13.14 10.88 -1.43
N GLU A 26 -12.35 11.84 -0.97
CA GLU A 26 -12.33 12.20 0.46
C GLU A 26 -13.69 12.73 0.92
N ALA A 27 -14.42 13.44 0.04
CA ALA A 27 -15.77 13.93 0.29
C ALA A 27 -16.76 12.78 0.54
N GLU A 28 -16.77 11.76 -0.33
CA GLU A 28 -17.64 10.58 -0.17
C GLU A 28 -17.41 9.86 1.16
N ILE A 29 -16.15 9.75 1.61
CA ILE A 29 -15.81 9.16 2.90
C ILE A 29 -16.32 10.02 4.06
N ILE A 30 -16.09 11.34 3.99
CA ILE A 30 -16.53 12.27 5.03
C ILE A 30 -18.05 12.29 5.13
N ASP A 31 -18.74 12.26 4.00
CA ASP A 31 -20.20 12.25 3.96
C ASP A 31 -20.77 10.94 4.50
N ALA A 32 -20.14 9.79 4.19
CA ALA A 32 -20.49 8.52 4.81
C ALA A 32 -20.25 8.50 6.33
N ILE A 33 -19.17 9.15 6.81
CA ILE A 33 -18.94 9.34 8.26
C ILE A 33 -20.05 10.17 8.88
N LYS A 34 -20.40 11.32 8.26
CA LYS A 34 -21.46 12.22 8.76
C LYS A 34 -22.84 11.54 8.75
N ALA A 35 -23.10 10.71 7.75
CA ALA A 35 -24.31 9.91 7.64
C ALA A 35 -24.35 8.72 8.62
N GLY A 36 -23.23 8.41 9.28
CA GLY A 36 -23.11 7.26 10.18
C GLY A 36 -23.11 5.91 9.45
N GLU A 37 -22.84 5.89 8.14
CA GLU A 37 -22.80 4.67 7.34
C GLU A 37 -21.54 3.83 7.59
N ILE A 38 -20.45 4.48 8.05
CA ILE A 38 -19.17 3.84 8.31
C ILE A 38 -18.62 4.24 9.68
N GLN A 39 -17.93 3.31 10.33
CA GLN A 39 -17.25 3.57 11.58
C GLN A 39 -15.86 4.16 11.32
N TYR A 40 -15.47 5.09 12.18
CA TYR A 40 -14.16 5.71 12.14
C TYR A 40 -13.53 5.80 13.53
N LYS A 41 -12.21 5.84 13.54
CA LYS A 41 -11.41 6.24 14.70
C LYS A 41 -10.41 7.30 14.28
N ILE A 42 -10.21 8.30 15.11
CA ILE A 42 -9.12 9.26 14.89
C ILE A 42 -7.84 8.62 15.38
N ASN A 43 -6.81 8.61 14.54
CA ASN A 43 -5.48 8.16 14.89
C ASN A 43 -4.45 9.18 14.41
N TYR A 44 -3.21 9.08 14.90
CA TYR A 44 -2.15 10.04 14.61
C TYR A 44 -0.98 9.33 13.93
N ALA A 45 -0.50 9.90 12.83
CA ALA A 45 0.73 9.48 12.16
C ALA A 45 1.69 10.67 12.14
N HIS A 46 2.83 10.54 12.82
CA HIS A 46 3.84 11.61 12.92
C HIS A 46 3.25 12.97 13.34
N GLY A 47 2.28 12.97 14.28
CA GLY A 47 1.59 14.19 14.75
C GLY A 47 0.40 14.64 13.90
N ASN A 48 0.20 14.09 12.69
CA ASN A 48 -0.94 14.43 11.85
C ASN A 48 -2.13 13.50 12.12
N PRO A 49 -3.32 14.04 12.47
CA PRO A 49 -4.52 13.24 12.64
C PRO A 49 -4.99 12.67 11.29
N TYR A 50 -5.52 11.46 11.33
CA TYR A 50 -6.19 10.83 10.20
C TYR A 50 -7.34 9.94 10.67
N TYR A 51 -8.36 9.82 9.83
CA TYR A 51 -9.42 8.82 10.03
C TYR A 51 -8.92 7.42 9.68
N LYS A 52 -8.94 6.54 10.67
CA LYS A 52 -8.79 5.09 10.53
C LYS A 52 -10.17 4.48 10.34
N LEU A 53 -10.34 3.71 9.28
CA LEU A 53 -11.61 3.16 8.80
C LEU A 53 -11.52 1.63 8.73
N LEU A 54 -12.67 0.95 8.84
CA LEU A 54 -12.76 -0.49 8.60
C LEU A 54 -12.80 -0.75 7.09
N ARG A 55 -12.00 -1.71 6.63
CA ARG A 55 -11.91 -2.02 5.20
C ARG A 55 -13.25 -2.53 4.65
N GLU A 56 -13.91 -3.43 5.37
CA GLU A 56 -15.17 -4.05 4.94
C GLU A 56 -16.28 -3.01 4.71
N GLU A 57 -16.38 -2.00 5.58
CA GLU A 57 -17.36 -0.91 5.45
C GLU A 57 -17.06 -0.03 4.25
N ILE A 58 -15.79 0.22 3.98
CA ILE A 58 -15.35 1.01 2.83
C ILE A 58 -15.57 0.27 1.52
N GLU A 59 -15.34 -1.04 1.49
CA GLU A 59 -15.66 -1.88 0.33
C GLU A 59 -17.16 -1.85 0.03
N ALA A 60 -18.00 -2.01 1.07
CA ALA A 60 -19.45 -1.92 0.93
C ALA A 60 -19.90 -0.53 0.42
N LEU A 61 -19.31 0.55 0.95
CA LEU A 61 -19.58 1.92 0.50
C LEU A 61 -19.19 2.12 -0.97
N ALA A 62 -18.00 1.67 -1.38
CA ALA A 62 -17.53 1.81 -2.75
C ALA A 62 -18.40 1.02 -3.74
N ILE A 63 -18.83 -0.19 -3.38
CA ILE A 63 -19.77 -0.99 -4.18
C ILE A 63 -21.13 -0.30 -4.27
N LYS A 64 -21.61 0.31 -3.18
CA LYS A 64 -22.89 1.05 -3.14
C LYS A 64 -22.86 2.30 -4.02
N LEU A 65 -21.76 3.07 -4.03
CA LEU A 65 -21.65 4.33 -4.76
C LEU A 65 -21.32 4.14 -6.24
N HIS A 66 -20.33 3.29 -6.54
CA HIS A 66 -19.75 3.18 -7.89
C HIS A 66 -20.09 1.87 -8.59
N GLY A 67 -20.76 0.95 -7.89
CA GLY A 67 -21.08 -0.38 -8.38
C GLY A 67 -19.91 -1.37 -8.26
N LYS A 68 -20.27 -2.66 -8.19
CA LYS A 68 -19.31 -3.76 -7.98
C LYS A 68 -18.25 -3.85 -9.09
N SER A 69 -18.65 -3.68 -10.36
CA SER A 69 -17.72 -3.83 -11.49
C SER A 69 -16.66 -2.73 -11.54
N HIS A 70 -17.01 -1.49 -11.20
CA HIS A 70 -16.04 -0.40 -11.10
C HIS A 70 -15.08 -0.63 -9.93
N PHE A 71 -15.62 -1.05 -8.78
CA PHE A 71 -14.84 -1.41 -7.59
C PHE A 71 -13.80 -2.50 -7.89
N GLU A 72 -14.21 -3.63 -8.49
CA GLU A 72 -13.30 -4.74 -8.79
C GLU A 72 -12.18 -4.32 -9.74
N LYS A 73 -12.52 -3.52 -10.77
CA LYS A 73 -11.52 -2.97 -11.70
C LYS A 73 -10.50 -2.09 -10.96
N GLN A 74 -10.96 -1.16 -10.15
CA GLN A 74 -10.11 -0.24 -9.40
C GLN A 74 -9.19 -1.00 -8.43
N GLU A 75 -9.73 -2.01 -7.74
CA GLU A 75 -8.96 -2.83 -6.80
C GLU A 75 -7.84 -3.60 -7.53
N LEU A 76 -8.15 -4.17 -8.71
CA LEU A 76 -7.16 -4.85 -9.56
C LEU A 76 -6.08 -3.88 -10.06
N GLU A 77 -6.46 -2.71 -10.56
CA GLU A 77 -5.52 -1.68 -11.02
C GLU A 77 -4.58 -1.24 -9.89
N HIS A 78 -5.11 -1.06 -8.68
CA HIS A 78 -4.31 -0.74 -7.50
C HIS A 78 -3.32 -1.86 -7.17
N LYS A 79 -3.77 -3.12 -7.14
CA LYS A 79 -2.92 -4.29 -6.90
C LYS A 79 -1.80 -4.40 -7.95
N ILE A 80 -2.11 -4.21 -9.23
CA ILE A 80 -1.13 -4.19 -10.32
C ILE A 80 -0.10 -3.08 -10.11
N LYS A 81 -0.54 -1.86 -9.77
CA LYS A 81 0.36 -0.72 -9.51
C LYS A 81 1.30 -1.00 -8.34
N LYS A 82 0.79 -1.62 -7.27
CA LYS A 82 1.59 -2.00 -6.11
C LYS A 82 2.66 -3.04 -6.47
N ILE A 83 2.26 -4.13 -7.12
CA ILE A 83 3.18 -5.19 -7.56
C ILE A 83 4.23 -4.63 -8.53
N THR A 84 3.83 -3.78 -9.47
CA THR A 84 4.75 -3.13 -10.42
C THR A 84 5.80 -2.28 -9.70
N ARG A 85 5.41 -1.54 -8.65
CA ARG A 85 6.33 -0.75 -7.84
C ARG A 85 7.32 -1.64 -7.08
N GLU A 86 6.86 -2.75 -6.53
CA GLU A 86 7.72 -3.73 -5.85
C GLU A 86 8.72 -4.35 -6.82
N ILE A 87 8.26 -4.80 -8.01
CA ILE A 87 9.13 -5.30 -9.09
C ILE A 87 10.22 -4.28 -9.42
N ASN A 88 9.85 -3.02 -9.63
CA ASN A 88 10.80 -1.98 -9.99
C ASN A 88 11.80 -1.69 -8.86
N THR A 89 11.37 -1.78 -7.60
CA THR A 89 12.24 -1.64 -6.44
C THR A 89 13.26 -2.77 -6.37
N HIS A 90 12.81 -4.02 -6.56
CA HIS A 90 13.70 -5.18 -6.58
C HIS A 90 14.66 -5.16 -7.75
N LYS A 91 14.22 -4.76 -8.95
CA LYS A 91 15.11 -4.58 -10.12
C LYS A 91 16.22 -3.57 -9.85
N ARG A 92 15.92 -2.44 -9.19
CA ARG A 92 16.94 -1.44 -8.82
C ARG A 92 17.94 -2.01 -7.81
N LYS A 93 17.46 -2.75 -6.81
CA LYS A 93 18.32 -3.44 -5.83
C LYS A 93 19.23 -4.47 -6.51
N ALA A 94 18.67 -5.31 -7.39
CA ALA A 94 19.44 -6.30 -8.14
C ALA A 94 20.55 -5.64 -8.96
N LYS A 95 20.24 -4.58 -9.72
CA LYS A 95 21.23 -3.82 -10.50
C LYS A 95 22.34 -3.22 -9.64
N SER A 96 22.01 -2.77 -8.42
CA SER A 96 23.02 -2.26 -7.48
C SER A 96 23.97 -3.37 -7.03
N LEU A 97 23.42 -4.52 -6.64
CA LEU A 97 24.19 -5.69 -6.19
C LEU A 97 25.05 -6.28 -7.32
N GLU A 98 24.55 -6.30 -8.55
CA GLU A 98 25.31 -6.73 -9.73
C GLU A 98 26.55 -5.86 -9.97
N LYS A 99 26.42 -4.53 -9.81
CA LYS A 99 27.55 -3.60 -9.94
C LYS A 99 28.59 -3.82 -8.84
N GLU A 100 28.13 -3.99 -7.60
CA GLU A 100 28.99 -4.25 -6.46
C GLU A 100 29.76 -5.56 -6.63
N LYS A 101 29.08 -6.64 -7.04
CA LYS A 101 29.71 -7.92 -7.37
C LYS A 101 30.78 -7.77 -8.45
N LEU A 102 30.49 -7.02 -9.52
CA LEU A 102 31.45 -6.80 -10.61
C LEU A 102 32.70 -6.04 -10.12
N ALA A 103 32.53 -5.03 -9.28
CA ALA A 103 33.63 -4.27 -8.71
C ALA A 103 34.54 -5.17 -7.85
N LEU A 104 33.94 -5.97 -6.96
CA LEU A 104 34.67 -6.93 -6.11
C LEU A 104 35.38 -8.01 -6.92
N THR A 105 34.77 -8.49 -8.01
CA THR A 105 35.40 -9.48 -8.89
C THR A 105 36.64 -8.89 -9.57
N LYS A 106 36.55 -7.64 -10.06
CA LYS A 106 37.71 -6.95 -10.63
C LYS A 106 38.82 -6.72 -9.62
N GLU A 107 38.48 -6.33 -8.40
CA GLU A 107 39.45 -6.15 -7.32
C GLU A 107 40.16 -7.47 -7.00
N LEU A 108 39.41 -8.57 -6.94
CA LEU A 108 39.96 -9.91 -6.75
C LEU A 108 40.91 -10.32 -7.89
N ASP A 109 40.53 -10.07 -9.14
CA ASP A 109 41.36 -10.36 -10.31
C ASP A 109 42.67 -9.54 -10.31
N LEU A 110 42.62 -8.29 -9.86
CA LEU A 110 43.81 -7.45 -9.73
C LEU A 110 44.76 -7.99 -8.65
N LEU A 111 44.25 -8.34 -7.47
CA LEU A 111 45.06 -8.92 -6.40
C LEU A 111 45.74 -10.23 -6.84
N ALA A 112 45.00 -11.13 -7.48
CA ALA A 112 45.52 -12.40 -7.97
C ALA A 112 46.64 -12.28 -9.03
N ASN A 113 46.64 -11.18 -9.80
CA ASN A 113 47.68 -10.90 -10.80
C ASN A 113 48.90 -10.16 -10.22
N THR A 114 48.81 -9.64 -8.99
CA THR A 114 49.92 -8.95 -8.32
C THR A 114 50.78 -9.91 -7.48
N GLU A 115 50.25 -11.09 -7.15
CA GLU A 115 50.94 -12.18 -6.42
C GLU A 115 51.65 -13.19 -7.35
N ARG A 116 51.61 -12.98 -8.67
CA ARG A 116 52.34 -13.76 -9.69
C ARG A 116 53.56 -12.99 -10.19
#